data_AF-A0A5K3EUI7-F1
#
_entry.id   AF-A0A5K3EUI7-F1
#
_cell.length_a   1.000
_cell.length_b   1.000
_cell.length_c   1.000
_cell.angle_alpha   90.00
_cell.angle_beta   90.00
_cell.angle_gamma   90.00
#
_symmetry.space_group_name_H-M   'P 1'
#
loop_
_entity.id
_entity.type
_entity.pdbx_description
1 polymer ?
#
loop_
_entity_poly.entity_id
_entity_poly.type
_entity_poly.pdbx_seq_one_letter_code
_entity_poly.pdbx_strand_id
1 'polypeptide(L)'
;TTLPLTLRVLIIDLHTLIRFTLTVRKNYRDVIYHNWYHGFSVAHAAYAQIKCEDAKFTEVEKLCILIAALCHDLDHRGRDNSYQRKKGTPLATLYSTSILEHHHFNMTLTILQQPGNQIFANVAGASYYEILMIIKHAILSTDLSRLEGSKKIVRDLLAKSDGVNWQQKEERFFRGFYSPQHLIVV
;
A
#
# COMPACT_ATOMS: atom_id res chain seq x y z
N THR A 1 -21.16 -19.59 -5.71
CA THR A 1 -20.10 -19.11 -4.80
C THR A 1 -20.24 -17.61 -4.65
N THR A 2 -20.54 -17.12 -3.45
CA THR A 2 -20.77 -15.70 -3.20
C THR A 2 -19.45 -14.94 -3.21
N LEU A 3 -19.32 -13.90 -4.05
CA LEU A 3 -18.17 -12.99 -4.04
C LEU A 3 -17.90 -12.46 -2.60
N PRO A 4 -16.63 -12.32 -2.17
CA PRO A 4 -16.27 -11.71 -0.89
C PRO A 4 -17.00 -10.39 -0.66
N LEU A 5 -17.44 -10.12 0.58
CA LEU A 5 -18.16 -8.89 0.95
C LEU A 5 -17.48 -7.62 0.44
N THR A 6 -16.14 -7.59 0.46
CA THR A 6 -15.31 -6.48 -0.03
C THR A 6 -15.56 -6.16 -1.51
N LEU A 7 -15.71 -7.17 -2.38
CA LEU A 7 -16.00 -6.96 -3.80
C LEU A 7 -17.42 -6.45 -4.02
N ARG A 8 -18.35 -6.76 -3.11
CA ARG A 8 -19.74 -6.29 -3.17
C ARG A 8 -19.88 -4.85 -2.72
N VAL A 9 -19.17 -4.45 -1.66
CA VAL A 9 -19.20 -3.08 -1.11
C VAL A 9 -18.70 -2.06 -2.14
N LEU A 10 -17.66 -2.42 -2.91
CA LEU A 10 -17.04 -1.53 -3.89
C LEU A 10 -17.43 -1.84 -5.34
N ILE A 11 -18.31 -2.83 -5.56
CA ILE A 11 -18.80 -3.25 -6.87
C ILE A 11 -17.62 -3.48 -7.84
N ILE A 12 -16.66 -4.28 -7.40
CA ILE A 12 -15.45 -4.58 -8.19
C ILE A 12 -15.74 -5.77 -9.09
N ASP A 13 -15.65 -5.55 -10.39
CA ASP A 13 -15.75 -6.63 -11.37
C ASP A 13 -14.56 -7.59 -11.27
N LEU A 14 -14.83 -8.89 -11.25
CA LEU A 14 -13.81 -9.92 -11.08
C LEU A 14 -12.82 -9.95 -12.24
N HIS A 15 -13.27 -9.73 -13.48
CA HIS A 15 -12.38 -9.70 -14.64
C HIS A 15 -11.43 -8.51 -14.60
N THR A 16 -11.93 -7.36 -14.15
CA THR A 16 -11.15 -6.14 -13.93
C THR A 16 -10.11 -6.36 -12.83
N LEU A 17 -10.47 -7.01 -11.73
CA LEU A 17 -9.53 -7.35 -10.66
C LEU A 17 -8.44 -8.31 -11.14
N ILE A 18 -8.81 -9.39 -11.85
CA ILE A 18 -7.84 -10.33 -12.42
C ILE A 18 -6.89 -9.61 -13.37
N ARG A 19 -7.42 -8.77 -14.27
CA ARG A 19 -6.59 -7.99 -15.19
C ARG A 19 -5.65 -7.07 -14.45
N PHE A 20 -6.15 -6.32 -13.47
CA PHE A 20 -5.33 -5.46 -12.61
C PHE A 20 -4.18 -6.26 -11.97
N THR A 21 -4.46 -7.39 -11.33
CA THR A 21 -3.43 -8.23 -10.70
C THR A 21 -2.39 -8.73 -11.71
N LEU A 22 -2.80 -9.17 -12.90
CA LEU A 22 -1.88 -9.60 -13.96
C LEU A 22 -1.02 -8.43 -14.48
N THR A 23 -1.60 -7.23 -14.60
CA THR A 23 -0.87 -6.01 -14.98
C THR A 23 0.16 -5.64 -13.90
N VAL A 24 -0.20 -5.70 -12.62
CA VAL A 24 0.74 -5.48 -11.50
C VAL A 24 1.89 -6.48 -11.58
N ARG A 25 1.60 -7.77 -11.73
CA ARG A 25 2.64 -8.82 -11.91
C ARG A 25 3.59 -8.51 -13.06
N LYS A 26 3.05 -8.09 -14.22
CA LYS A 26 3.85 -7.76 -15.41
C LYS A 26 4.78 -6.56 -15.18
N ASN A 27 4.44 -5.65 -14.25
CA ASN A 27 5.21 -4.44 -13.96
C ASN A 27 6.21 -4.61 -12.80
N TYR A 28 6.30 -5.80 -12.19
CA TYR A 28 7.46 -6.18 -11.40
C TYR A 28 8.62 -6.57 -12.31
N ARG A 29 9.85 -6.19 -11.94
CA ARG A 29 11.05 -6.58 -12.67
C ARG A 29 11.64 -7.88 -12.15
N ASP A 30 12.38 -8.56 -13.02
CA ASP A 30 13.17 -9.74 -12.65
C ASP A 30 14.47 -9.28 -11.96
N VAL A 31 14.39 -9.16 -10.64
CA VAL A 31 15.52 -8.82 -9.75
C VAL A 31 15.56 -9.81 -8.60
N ILE A 32 16.72 -9.94 -7.95
CA ILE A 32 16.97 -11.01 -6.97
C ILE A 32 15.94 -11.03 -5.82
N TYR A 33 15.55 -9.86 -5.30
CA TYR A 33 14.67 -9.75 -4.13
C TYR A 33 13.33 -9.05 -4.42
N HIS A 34 13.36 -7.77 -4.80
CA HIS A 34 12.17 -6.92 -5.04
C HIS A 34 11.43 -7.27 -6.36
N ASN A 35 11.05 -8.53 -6.52
CA ASN A 35 10.33 -9.08 -7.66
C ASN A 35 8.88 -9.40 -7.29
N TRP A 36 8.13 -9.98 -8.23
CA TRP A 36 6.72 -10.35 -8.04
C TRP A 36 6.50 -11.26 -6.81
N TYR A 37 7.40 -12.19 -6.53
CA TYR A 37 7.24 -13.11 -5.40
C TYR A 37 7.32 -12.38 -4.06
N HIS A 38 8.20 -11.38 -3.95
CA HIS A 38 8.26 -10.49 -2.79
C HIS A 38 6.95 -9.72 -2.62
N GLY A 39 6.49 -9.00 -3.65
CA GLY A 39 5.23 -8.26 -3.60
C GLY A 39 4.02 -9.13 -3.25
N PHE A 40 3.93 -10.33 -3.82
CA PHE A 40 2.89 -11.31 -3.49
C PHE A 40 3.00 -11.81 -2.04
N SER A 41 4.21 -12.07 -1.55
CA SER A 41 4.43 -12.54 -0.17
C SER A 41 4.04 -11.49 0.86
N VAL A 42 4.35 -10.21 0.60
CA VAL A 42 3.93 -9.09 1.45
C VAL A 42 2.41 -8.94 1.44
N ALA A 43 1.76 -9.01 0.27
CA ALA A 43 0.30 -8.99 0.17
C ALA A 43 -0.37 -10.16 0.92
N HIS A 44 0.23 -11.36 0.87
CA HIS A 44 -0.26 -12.52 1.61
C HIS A 44 -0.09 -12.35 3.13
N ALA A 45 1.06 -11.83 3.59
CA ALA A 45 1.27 -11.52 5.00
C ALA A 45 0.26 -10.47 5.51
N ALA A 46 0.01 -9.42 4.71
CA ALA A 46 -1.02 -8.42 5.01
C ALA A 46 -2.42 -9.05 5.11
N TYR A 47 -2.77 -9.96 4.20
CA TYR A 47 -4.03 -10.71 4.26
C TYR A 47 -4.16 -11.53 5.55
N ALA A 48 -3.12 -12.28 5.93
CA ALA A 48 -3.13 -13.09 7.15
C ALA A 48 -3.35 -12.21 8.40
N GLN A 49 -2.68 -11.06 8.46
CA GLN A 49 -2.83 -10.12 9.58
C GLN A 49 -4.23 -9.49 9.62
N ILE A 50 -4.77 -9.08 8.46
CA ILE A 50 -6.15 -8.61 8.35
C ILE A 50 -7.13 -9.67 8.86
N LYS A 51 -6.89 -10.96 8.57
CA LYS A 51 -7.75 -12.05 9.07
C LYS A 51 -7.68 -12.23 10.59
N CYS A 52 -6.51 -12.05 11.19
CA CYS A 52 -6.35 -12.07 12.65
C CYS A 52 -7.06 -10.89 13.33
N GLU A 53 -7.16 -9.76 12.65
CA GLU A 53 -7.66 -8.50 13.22
C GLU A 53 -8.87 -7.93 12.43
N ASP A 54 -9.74 -8.80 11.90
CA ASP A 54 -10.75 -8.43 10.89
C ASP A 54 -11.67 -7.29 11.30
N ALA A 55 -12.12 -7.28 12.57
CA ALA A 55 -12.99 -6.25 13.14
C ALA A 55 -12.29 -4.87 13.30
N LYS A 56 -10.96 -4.80 13.13
CA LYS A 56 -10.18 -3.57 13.25
C LYS A 56 -10.15 -2.73 11.98
N PHE A 57 -10.55 -3.28 10.83
CA PHE A 57 -10.43 -2.60 9.54
C PHE A 57 -11.79 -2.54 8.84
N THR A 58 -12.09 -1.43 8.18
CA THR A 58 -13.20 -1.37 7.22
C THR A 58 -12.85 -2.17 5.98
N GLU A 59 -13.86 -2.60 5.22
CA GLU A 59 -13.67 -3.29 3.94
C GLU A 59 -12.83 -2.46 2.94
N VAL A 60 -12.98 -1.13 2.96
CA VAL A 60 -12.18 -0.22 2.13
C VAL A 60 -10.72 -0.24 2.56
N GLU A 61 -10.42 -0.13 3.85
CA GLU A 61 -9.05 -0.18 4.36
C GLU A 61 -8.38 -1.52 4.08
N LYS A 62 -9.10 -2.64 4.28
CA LYS A 62 -8.59 -3.99 3.96
C LYS A 62 -8.14 -4.06 2.50
N LEU A 63 -8.97 -3.55 1.58
CA LEU A 63 -8.62 -3.54 0.16
C LEU A 63 -7.44 -2.60 -0.13
N CYS A 64 -7.43 -1.39 0.42
CA CYS A 64 -6.33 -0.44 0.23
C CYS A 64 -4.99 -1.01 0.71
N ILE A 65 -4.97 -1.69 1.86
CA ILE A 65 -3.78 -2.34 2.41
C ILE A 65 -3.30 -3.45 1.47
N LEU A 66 -4.21 -4.30 0.98
CA LEU A 66 -3.85 -5.39 0.05
C LEU A 66 -3.32 -4.86 -1.29
N ILE A 67 -3.95 -3.82 -1.84
CA ILE A 67 -3.50 -3.19 -3.09
C ILE A 67 -2.14 -2.51 -2.91
N ALA A 68 -1.96 -1.76 -1.82
CA ALA A 68 -0.68 -1.15 -1.49
C ALA A 68 0.41 -2.20 -1.35
N ALA A 69 0.15 -3.28 -0.59
CA ALA A 69 1.09 -4.38 -0.38
C ALA A 69 1.51 -5.06 -1.68
N LEU A 70 0.56 -5.32 -2.57
CA LEU A 70 0.85 -5.93 -3.86
C LEU A 70 1.61 -4.99 -4.81
N CYS A 71 1.54 -3.67 -4.61
CA CYS A 71 2.08 -2.69 -5.55
C CYS A 71 3.31 -1.92 -5.03
N HIS A 72 3.70 -2.12 -3.77
CA HIS A 72 4.67 -1.24 -3.08
C HIS A 72 6.07 -1.19 -3.69
N ASP A 73 6.42 -2.16 -4.54
CA ASP A 73 7.73 -2.31 -5.18
C ASP A 73 7.64 -2.34 -6.73
N LEU A 74 6.54 -1.83 -7.30
CA LEU A 74 6.34 -1.81 -8.76
C LEU A 74 7.50 -1.14 -9.50
N ASP A 75 8.03 -1.78 -10.54
CA ASP A 75 9.18 -1.30 -11.32
C ASP A 75 10.49 -1.13 -10.52
N HIS A 76 10.63 -1.76 -9.34
CA HIS A 76 11.89 -1.74 -8.57
C HIS A 76 13.04 -2.37 -9.37
N ARG A 77 14.22 -1.72 -9.37
CA ARG A 77 15.37 -2.07 -10.24
C ARG A 77 16.57 -2.66 -9.50
N GLY A 78 16.35 -3.12 -8.26
CA GLY A 78 17.38 -3.75 -7.42
C GLY A 78 18.40 -2.75 -6.84
N ARG A 79 18.06 -1.46 -6.78
CA ARG A 79 18.92 -0.39 -6.25
C ARG A 79 18.08 0.54 -5.38
N ASP A 80 18.56 0.83 -4.18
CA ASP A 80 17.86 1.61 -3.16
C ASP A 80 17.86 3.14 -3.41
N ASN A 81 17.15 3.88 -2.56
CA ASN A 81 17.07 5.34 -2.59
C ASN A 81 18.45 6.03 -2.46
N SER A 82 19.41 5.43 -1.75
CA SER A 82 20.77 5.96 -1.60
C SER A 82 21.53 5.94 -2.92
N TYR A 83 21.41 4.84 -3.67
CA TYR A 83 21.94 4.72 -5.02
C TYR A 83 21.31 5.74 -5.96
N GLN A 84 19.96 5.85 -5.96
CA GLN A 84 19.26 6.77 -6.87
C GLN A 84 19.78 8.21 -6.73
N ARG A 85 19.95 8.69 -5.48
CA ARG A 85 20.50 10.01 -5.18
C ARG A 85 21.95 10.14 -5.62
N LYS A 86 22.82 9.23 -5.18
CA LYS A 86 24.27 9.30 -5.45
C LYS A 86 24.59 9.26 -6.94
N LYS A 87 23.76 8.59 -7.74
CA LYS A 87 23.94 8.47 -9.19
C LYS A 87 23.19 9.53 -9.99
N GLY A 88 22.45 10.44 -9.34
CA GLY A 88 21.70 11.47 -10.06
C GLY A 88 20.75 10.89 -11.11
N THR A 89 20.10 9.77 -10.78
CA THR A 89 19.22 9.09 -11.73
C THR A 89 18.00 9.96 -12.09
N PRO A 90 17.33 9.71 -13.23
CA PRO A 90 16.12 10.45 -13.57
C PRO A 90 15.04 10.43 -12.48
N LEU A 91 14.91 9.32 -11.74
CA LEU A 91 13.98 9.25 -10.61
C LEU A 91 14.36 10.20 -9.48
N ALA A 92 15.67 10.36 -9.19
CA ALA A 92 16.16 11.30 -8.18
C ALA A 92 16.01 12.76 -8.60
N THR A 93 15.82 13.05 -9.90
CA THR A 93 15.44 14.39 -10.38
C THR A 93 13.96 14.68 -10.17
N LEU A 94 13.10 13.66 -10.25
CA LEU A 94 11.65 13.80 -10.13
C LEU A 94 11.17 13.88 -8.67
N TYR A 95 11.85 13.18 -7.76
CA TYR A 95 11.44 13.08 -6.36
C TYR A 95 12.58 13.47 -5.43
N SER A 96 12.26 14.26 -4.40
CA SER A 96 13.22 14.73 -3.39
C SER A 96 13.28 13.84 -2.14
N THR A 97 12.18 13.16 -1.81
CA THR A 97 12.06 12.21 -0.70
C THR A 97 11.51 10.88 -1.21
N SER A 98 11.79 9.77 -0.50
CA SER A 98 11.21 8.44 -0.75
C SER A 98 11.09 8.12 -2.25
N ILE A 99 12.22 8.24 -2.96
CA ILE A 99 12.28 8.38 -4.42
C ILE A 99 11.61 7.19 -5.10
N LEU A 100 11.95 5.98 -4.66
CA LEU A 100 11.42 4.74 -5.17
C LEU A 100 9.95 4.58 -4.78
N GLU A 101 9.59 4.87 -3.54
CA GLU A 101 8.22 4.69 -3.05
C GLU A 101 7.23 5.65 -3.75
N HIS A 102 7.66 6.87 -4.06
CA HIS A 102 6.91 7.78 -4.94
C HIS A 102 6.75 7.22 -6.36
N HIS A 103 7.81 6.61 -6.90
CA HIS A 103 7.76 5.94 -8.21
C HIS A 103 6.79 4.75 -8.20
N HIS A 104 6.86 3.88 -7.19
CA HIS A 104 5.98 2.73 -7.00
C HIS A 104 4.51 3.14 -6.91
N PHE A 105 4.21 4.21 -6.16
CA PHE A 105 2.86 4.78 -6.11
C PHE A 105 2.41 5.33 -7.47
N ASN A 106 3.26 6.06 -8.20
CA ASN A 106 2.90 6.59 -9.52
C ASN A 106 2.68 5.47 -10.56
N MET A 107 3.44 4.38 -10.48
CA MET A 107 3.17 3.16 -11.26
C MET A 107 1.80 2.57 -10.92
N THR A 108 1.47 2.49 -9.62
CA THR A 108 0.16 2.01 -9.13
C THR A 108 -0.98 2.86 -9.69
N LEU A 109 -0.88 4.19 -9.59
CA LEU A 109 -1.87 5.12 -10.10
C LEU A 109 -2.05 4.98 -11.62
N THR A 110 -0.94 4.84 -12.35
CA THR A 110 -0.96 4.64 -13.80
C THR A 110 -1.73 3.37 -14.17
N ILE A 111 -1.47 2.25 -13.47
CA ILE A 111 -2.20 1.00 -13.71
C ILE A 111 -3.69 1.15 -13.40
N LEU A 112 -4.05 1.78 -12.28
CA LEU A 112 -5.44 2.01 -11.89
C LEU A 112 -6.24 2.86 -12.89
N GLN A 113 -5.56 3.70 -13.68
CA GLN A 113 -6.18 4.54 -14.71
C GLN A 113 -6.29 3.85 -16.08
N GLN A 114 -5.56 2.76 -16.31
CA GLN A 114 -5.57 2.06 -17.60
C GLN A 114 -6.92 1.36 -17.86
N PRO A 115 -7.45 1.45 -19.11
CA PRO A 115 -8.68 0.74 -19.51
C PRO A 115 -8.69 -0.73 -19.12
N GLY A 116 -9.71 -1.13 -18.36
CA GLY A 116 -9.91 -2.50 -17.90
C GLY A 116 -9.13 -2.90 -16.65
N ASN A 117 -8.32 -2.01 -16.07
CA ASN A 117 -7.66 -2.21 -14.76
C ASN A 117 -8.29 -1.37 -13.64
N GLN A 118 -9.36 -0.62 -13.96
CA GLN A 118 -9.98 0.36 -13.07
C GLN A 118 -10.85 -0.32 -12.00
N ILE A 119 -10.21 -0.99 -11.04
CA ILE A 119 -10.89 -1.73 -9.96
C ILE A 119 -11.75 -0.84 -9.06
N PHE A 120 -11.58 0.48 -9.12
CA PHE A 120 -12.37 1.47 -8.38
C PHE A 120 -13.31 2.29 -9.27
N ALA A 121 -13.62 1.83 -10.49
CA ALA A 121 -14.42 2.59 -11.46
C ALA A 121 -15.82 3.00 -10.93
N ASN A 122 -16.39 2.21 -10.01
CA ASN A 122 -17.72 2.45 -9.45
C ASN A 122 -17.69 3.28 -8.15
N VAL A 123 -16.53 3.77 -7.73
CA VAL A 123 -16.37 4.58 -6.51
C VAL A 123 -16.57 6.05 -6.83
N ALA A 124 -17.36 6.76 -6.03
CA ALA A 124 -17.56 8.21 -6.17
C ALA A 124 -16.23 8.98 -5.98
N GLY A 125 -16.08 10.12 -6.66
CA GLY A 125 -14.81 10.86 -6.74
C GLY A 125 -14.15 11.20 -5.40
N ALA A 126 -14.92 11.64 -4.39
CA ALA A 126 -14.39 11.96 -3.06
C ALA A 126 -13.81 10.72 -2.34
N SER A 127 -14.53 9.59 -2.42
CA SER A 127 -14.08 8.32 -1.86
C SER A 127 -12.92 7.72 -2.66
N TYR A 128 -12.88 7.91 -3.97
CA TYR A 128 -11.76 7.48 -4.81
C TYR A 128 -10.47 8.22 -4.43
N TYR A 129 -10.54 9.53 -4.20
CA TYR A 129 -9.39 10.30 -3.72
C TYR A 129 -8.90 9.79 -2.36
N GLU A 130 -9.81 9.52 -1.42
CA GLU A 130 -9.46 8.96 -0.12
C GLU A 130 -8.76 7.60 -0.23
N ILE A 131 -9.28 6.70 -1.07
CA ILE A 131 -8.65 5.40 -1.37
C ILE A 131 -7.22 5.59 -1.89
N LEU A 132 -7.03 6.50 -2.86
CA LEU A 132 -5.70 6.78 -3.39
C LEU A 132 -4.75 7.35 -2.33
N MET A 133 -5.24 8.16 -1.40
CA MET A 133 -4.41 8.70 -0.31
C MET A 133 -4.01 7.63 0.70
N ILE A 134 -4.90 6.68 1.02
CA ILE A 134 -4.56 5.53 1.87
C ILE A 134 -3.49 4.68 1.20
N ILE A 135 -3.68 4.33 -0.09
CA ILE A 135 -2.70 3.54 -0.86
C ILE A 135 -1.36 4.26 -0.95
N LYS A 136 -1.37 5.58 -1.24
CA LYS A 136 -0.15 6.39 -1.31
C LYS A 136 0.61 6.37 0.01
N HIS A 137 -0.08 6.58 1.12
CA HIS A 137 0.57 6.58 2.41
C HIS A 137 1.14 5.22 2.77
N ALA A 138 0.40 4.15 2.52
CA ALA A 138 0.86 2.78 2.72
C ALA A 138 2.17 2.52 1.97
N ILE A 139 2.22 2.85 0.67
CA ILE A 139 3.42 2.67 -0.16
C ILE A 139 4.57 3.59 0.31
N LEU A 140 4.32 4.85 0.63
CA LEU A 140 5.37 5.74 1.12
C LEU A 140 5.91 5.35 2.51
N SER A 141 5.15 4.57 3.27
CA SER A 141 5.57 4.08 4.59
C SER A 141 6.54 2.90 4.50
N THR A 142 6.74 2.32 3.32
CA THR A 142 7.71 1.23 3.08
C THR A 142 9.15 1.75 3.05
N ASP A 143 9.35 3.07 2.91
CA ASP A 143 10.68 3.70 2.96
C ASP A 143 11.29 3.52 4.35
N LEU A 144 12.24 2.59 4.46
CA LEU A 144 12.90 2.24 5.71
C LEU A 144 13.62 3.42 6.37
N SER A 145 13.98 4.48 5.63
CA SER A 145 14.55 5.69 6.22
C SER A 145 13.57 6.46 7.12
N ARG A 146 12.27 6.22 6.94
CA ARG A 146 11.18 6.83 7.73
C ARG A 146 10.77 5.99 8.93
N LEU A 147 11.20 4.72 8.98
CA LEU A 147 10.72 3.73 9.93
C LEU A 147 10.85 4.16 11.40
N GLU A 148 11.99 4.74 11.78
CA GLU A 148 12.22 5.15 13.16
C GLU A 148 11.30 6.31 13.59
N GLY A 149 11.06 7.26 12.68
CA GLY A 149 10.09 8.34 12.90
C GLY A 149 8.67 7.79 13.09
N SER A 150 8.26 6.85 12.24
CA SER A 150 6.94 6.21 12.36
C SER A 150 6.80 5.41 13.65
N LYS A 151 7.82 4.65 14.05
CA LYS A 151 7.84 3.91 15.32
C LYS A 151 7.70 4.86 16.52
N LYS A 152 8.35 6.02 16.48
CA LYS A 152 8.20 7.04 17.53
C LYS A 152 6.76 7.53 17.63
N ILE A 153 6.15 7.91 16.51
CA ILE A 153 4.74 8.35 16.49
C ILE A 153 3.82 7.29 17.10
N VAL A 154 4.02 6.02 16.73
CA VAL A 154 3.19 4.91 17.24
C VAL A 154 3.42 4.69 18.73
N ARG A 155 4.66 4.77 19.22
CA ARG A 155 4.95 4.72 20.66
C ARG A 155 4.24 5.84 21.41
N ASP A 156 4.29 7.06 20.88
CA ASP A 156 3.65 8.23 21.48
C ASP A 156 2.12 8.07 21.48
N LEU A 157 1.53 7.53 20.41
CA LEU A 157 0.10 7.19 20.35
C LEU A 157 -0.28 6.13 21.40
N LEU A 158 0.50 5.05 21.51
CA LEU A 158 0.23 3.98 22.47
C LEU A 158 0.44 4.41 23.93
N ALA A 159 1.23 5.45 24.17
CA ALA A 159 1.48 6.01 25.50
C ALA A 159 0.42 7.03 25.96
N LYS A 160 -0.56 7.36 25.12
CA LYS A 160 -1.66 8.27 25.46
C LYS A 160 -2.45 7.76 26.67
N SER A 161 -2.66 8.63 27.65
CA SER A 161 -3.38 8.31 28.89
C SER A 161 -4.87 7.98 28.67
N ASP A 162 -5.46 8.56 27.64
CA ASP A 162 -6.83 8.33 27.17
C ASP A 162 -6.93 7.17 26.16
N GLY A 163 -5.80 6.52 25.85
CA GLY A 163 -5.71 5.44 24.86
C GLY A 163 -5.75 5.95 23.41
N VAL A 164 -5.63 5.02 22.47
CA VAL A 164 -5.69 5.33 21.03
C VAL A 164 -7.14 5.37 20.56
N ASN A 165 -7.55 6.49 19.97
CA ASN A 165 -8.86 6.66 19.37
C ASN A 165 -8.86 6.18 17.91
N TRP A 166 -9.17 4.89 17.71
CA TRP A 166 -9.25 4.30 16.38
C TRP A 166 -10.43 4.79 15.50
N GLN A 167 -11.30 5.65 16.03
CA GLN A 167 -12.33 6.35 15.24
C GLN A 167 -11.80 7.66 14.66
N GLN A 168 -10.74 8.22 15.24
CA GLN A 168 -10.09 9.41 14.71
C GLN A 168 -9.21 9.03 13.51
N LYS A 169 -9.42 9.72 12.39
CA LYS A 169 -8.77 9.41 11.11
C LYS A 169 -7.25 9.43 11.20
N GLU A 170 -6.67 10.41 11.90
CA GLU A 170 -5.23 10.57 12.03
C GLU A 170 -4.57 9.40 12.79
N GLU A 171 -5.22 8.89 13.82
CA GLU A 171 -4.70 7.78 14.62
C GLU A 171 -4.98 6.43 13.95
N ARG A 172 -6.17 6.30 13.37
CA ARG A 172 -6.59 5.15 12.57
C ARG A 172 -5.64 4.88 11.41
N PHE A 173 -5.02 5.92 10.87
CA PHE A 173 -4.04 5.80 9.79
C PHE A 173 -2.80 5.00 10.19
N PHE A 174 -2.42 4.96 11.48
CA PHE A 174 -1.28 4.16 11.96
C PHE A 174 -1.65 2.73 12.36
N ARG A 175 -2.96 2.43 12.47
CA ARG A 175 -3.51 1.15 12.93
C ARG A 175 -3.09 -0.05 12.07
N GLY A 176 -3.00 0.15 10.76
CA GLY A 176 -2.73 -0.89 9.77
C GLY A 176 -1.25 -1.06 9.41
N PHE A 177 -0.36 -0.24 9.96
CA PHE A 177 1.07 -0.24 9.58
C PHE A 177 2.00 -0.51 10.78
N TYR A 178 1.50 -0.39 12.01
CA TYR A 178 2.32 -0.53 13.20
C TYR A 178 1.52 -1.15 14.36
N SER A 179 1.51 -2.48 14.49
CA SER A 179 1.09 -3.13 15.74
C SER A 179 2.30 -3.26 16.68
N PRO A 180 2.13 -3.06 18.00
CA PRO A 180 3.21 -3.23 18.98
C PRO A 180 3.80 -4.65 19.02
N GLN A 181 3.15 -5.64 18.38
CA GLN A 181 3.62 -7.02 18.28
C GLN A 181 4.01 -7.44 16.85
N HIS A 182 3.45 -6.78 15.83
CA HIS A 182 3.65 -7.14 14.43
C HIS A 182 3.71 -5.87 13.59
N LEU A 183 4.91 -5.51 13.14
CA LEU A 183 5.11 -4.39 12.25
C LEU A 183 4.60 -4.80 10.86
N ILE A 184 3.46 -4.27 10.42
CA ILE A 184 3.10 -4.32 9.00
C ILE A 184 3.83 -3.16 8.34
N VAL A 185 5.13 -3.33 8.12
CA VAL A 185 5.74 -2.68 6.96
C VAL A 185 5.12 -3.43 5.80
N VAL A 186 4.09 -2.83 5.20
CA VAL A 186 3.94 -3.02 3.76
C VAL A 186 5.28 -2.63 3.15
#